data_AF-A0A8J8BVW9-F1
#
_entry.id   AF-A0A8J8BVW9-F1
#
_cell.length_a   1.000
_cell.length_b   1.000
_cell.length_c   1.000
_cell.angle_alpha   90.00
_cell.angle_beta   90.00
_cell.angle_gamma   90.00
#
_symmetry.space_group_name_H-M   'P 1'
#
loop_
_entity.id
_entity.type
_entity.pdbx_description
1 polymer ?
#
loop_
_entity_poly.entity_id
_entity_poly.type
_entity_poly.pdbx_seq_one_letter_code
_entity_poly.pdbx_strand_id
1 'polypeptide(L)'
;MECFTCKITEAVDKSYPIRDAVFGKTSGRCLWHAWDDDEVFTCDQCGTPQFSEQIAWCRKTDNFICTVCAPSRKVTDTFWFWKEYTVVSCPFCGEEHPTLNRQEFEGEHPWQADPFRCRQFPIWYPDGRLVKEEDVKQKEKKEKKEKVMACPYCGTRLSITEPGTYQCPRCRQLFTVRKK
;
A
#
# COMPACT_ATOMS: atom_id res chain seq x y z
N MET A 1 7.10 -13.18 17.85
CA MET A 1 6.16 -12.46 18.76
C MET A 1 5.06 -11.89 17.88
N GLU A 2 3.83 -11.80 18.36
CA GLU A 2 2.69 -11.28 17.58
C GLU A 2 2.52 -9.78 17.80
N CYS A 3 1.96 -9.07 16.81
CA CYS A 3 1.66 -7.65 16.98
C CYS A 3 0.49 -7.41 17.93
N PHE A 4 0.71 -6.63 18.99
CA PHE A 4 -0.32 -6.35 20.01
C PHE A 4 -1.56 -5.66 19.44
N THR A 5 -1.40 -4.62 18.61
CA THR A 5 -2.53 -3.94 17.96
C THR A 5 -3.32 -4.90 17.07
N CYS A 6 -2.65 -5.78 16.32
CA CYS A 6 -3.35 -6.79 15.52
C CYS A 6 -4.20 -7.73 16.38
N LYS A 7 -3.73 -8.10 17.58
CA LYS A 7 -4.51 -8.96 18.50
C LYS A 7 -5.74 -8.25 19.04
N ILE A 8 -5.63 -6.96 19.37
CA ILE A 8 -6.80 -6.18 19.81
C ILE A 8 -7.80 -6.05 18.65
N THR A 9 -7.33 -5.78 17.44
CA THR A 9 -8.20 -5.71 16.25
C THR A 9 -8.87 -7.06 15.96
N GLU A 10 -8.13 -8.18 15.99
CA GLU A 10 -8.68 -9.53 15.80
C GLU A 10 -9.72 -9.90 16.87
N ALA A 11 -9.55 -9.41 18.10
CA ALA A 11 -10.49 -9.66 19.18
C ALA A 11 -11.90 -9.11 18.89
N VAL A 12 -11.99 -8.01 18.13
CA VAL A 12 -13.26 -7.37 17.74
C VAL A 12 -13.68 -7.67 16.29
N ASP A 13 -12.73 -8.02 15.42
CA ASP A 13 -12.96 -8.39 14.02
C ASP A 13 -12.15 -9.64 13.67
N LYS A 14 -12.84 -10.79 13.65
CA LYS A 14 -12.23 -12.10 13.40
C LYS A 14 -11.70 -12.29 11.98
N SER A 15 -12.01 -11.40 11.05
CA SER A 15 -11.41 -11.43 9.71
C SER A 15 -10.00 -10.82 9.69
N TYR A 16 -9.66 -10.02 10.70
CA TYR A 16 -8.41 -9.27 10.74
C TYR A 16 -7.22 -10.19 11.11
N PRO A 17 -6.15 -10.23 10.30
CA PRO A 17 -5.04 -11.15 10.52
C PRO A 17 -4.06 -10.63 11.59
N ILE A 18 -3.52 -11.57 12.36
CA ILE A 18 -2.41 -11.29 13.27
C ILE A 18 -1.10 -11.40 12.49
N ARG A 19 -0.33 -10.30 12.47
CA ARG A 19 1.00 -10.24 11.84
C ARG A 19 2.12 -10.38 12.86
N ASP A 20 3.26 -10.88 12.41
CA ASP A 20 4.46 -10.96 13.24
C ASP A 20 4.93 -9.58 13.70
N ALA A 21 5.36 -9.50 14.96
CA ALA A 21 6.06 -8.34 15.47
C ALA A 21 7.49 -8.33 14.95
N VAL A 22 7.88 -7.22 14.33
CA VAL A 22 9.24 -6.92 13.86
C VAL A 22 9.92 -5.82 14.70
N PHE A 23 9.14 -5.05 15.47
CA PHE A 23 9.63 -4.04 16.41
C PHE A 23 9.17 -4.31 17.85
N GLY A 24 9.81 -3.62 18.80
CA GLY A 24 9.43 -3.58 20.21
C GLY A 24 9.64 -4.90 20.96
N LYS A 25 10.64 -4.96 21.86
CA LYS A 25 10.93 -6.16 22.68
C LYS A 25 9.80 -6.56 23.64
N THR A 26 8.92 -5.63 24.00
CA THR A 26 7.88 -5.80 25.04
C THR A 26 6.45 -5.69 24.51
N SER A 27 6.19 -4.80 23.55
CA SER A 27 4.83 -4.56 23.03
C SER A 27 4.55 -5.27 21.71
N GLY A 28 5.56 -5.79 21.00
CA GLY A 28 5.41 -6.48 19.73
C GLY A 28 4.66 -5.66 18.67
N ARG A 29 5.35 -5.05 17.71
CA ARG A 29 4.72 -4.24 16.65
C ARG A 29 5.10 -4.74 15.27
N CYS A 30 4.09 -4.82 14.39
CA CYS A 30 4.30 -5.08 12.96
C CYS A 30 4.54 -3.74 12.22
N LEU A 31 4.94 -3.81 10.95
CA LEU A 31 5.15 -2.63 10.10
C LEU A 31 3.89 -1.75 10.00
N TRP A 32 2.70 -2.35 10.03
CA TRP A 32 1.42 -1.62 9.92
C TRP A 32 1.14 -0.75 11.15
N HIS A 33 1.66 -1.17 12.30
CA HIS A 33 1.45 -0.53 13.59
C HIS A 33 2.75 -0.02 14.20
N ALA A 34 3.70 0.32 13.33
CA ALA A 34 5.02 0.86 13.69
C ALA A 34 4.88 2.23 14.37
N TRP A 35 5.79 2.51 15.31
CA TRP A 35 5.86 3.77 16.07
C TRP A 35 6.75 4.82 15.39
N ASP A 36 6.87 5.99 16.02
CA ASP A 36 7.72 7.10 15.61
C ASP A 36 9.23 6.80 15.73
N ASP A 37 9.64 5.76 16.45
CA ASP A 37 11.04 5.30 16.51
C ASP A 37 11.39 4.26 15.43
N ASP A 38 10.40 3.74 14.72
CA ASP A 38 10.55 2.62 13.78
C ASP A 38 10.79 3.09 12.31
N GLU A 39 10.77 4.41 12.04
CA GLU A 39 11.03 5.06 10.73
C GLU A 39 10.20 4.53 9.54
N VAL A 40 9.03 3.93 9.79
CA VAL A 40 8.20 3.31 8.74
C VAL A 40 7.36 4.35 8.00
N PHE A 41 6.75 5.29 8.73
CA PHE A 41 5.87 6.31 8.17
C PHE A 41 6.47 7.69 8.43
N THR A 42 7.15 8.23 7.42
CA THR A 42 7.85 9.51 7.52
C THR A 42 7.05 10.60 6.82
N CYS A 43 6.82 11.71 7.51
CA CYS A 43 6.13 12.86 6.92
C CYS A 43 6.97 13.51 5.81
N ASP A 44 6.40 13.71 4.63
CA ASP A 44 7.10 14.33 3.50
C ASP A 44 7.33 15.83 3.66
N GLN A 45 6.74 16.46 4.68
CA GLN A 45 6.99 17.88 4.99
C GLN A 45 8.12 18.11 5.98
N CYS A 46 8.15 17.39 7.11
CA CYS A 46 9.16 17.58 8.16
C CYS A 46 10.23 16.49 8.21
N GLY A 47 10.07 15.39 7.48
CA GLY A 47 11.00 14.25 7.53
C GLY A 47 10.97 13.48 8.85
N THR A 48 10.02 13.78 9.75
CA THR A 48 9.92 13.09 11.05
C THR A 48 9.05 11.84 10.90
N PRO A 49 9.49 10.69 11.43
CA PRO A 49 8.64 9.50 11.53
C PRO A 49 7.44 9.74 12.46
N GLN A 50 6.35 9.05 12.22
CA GLN A 50 5.12 9.17 13.00
C GLN A 50 4.48 7.82 13.23
N PHE A 51 3.72 7.75 14.32
CA PHE A 51 2.81 6.64 14.55
C PHE A 51 1.64 6.66 13.55
N SER A 52 1.12 5.48 13.21
CA SER A 52 -0.01 5.32 12.27
C SER A 52 -1.25 6.17 12.60
N GLU A 53 -1.51 6.47 13.87
CA GLU A 53 -2.63 7.33 14.31
C GLU A 53 -2.34 8.84 14.20
N GLN A 54 -1.14 9.24 13.79
CA GLN A 54 -0.70 10.65 13.69
C GLN A 54 -0.26 11.04 12.28
N ILE A 55 -0.48 10.18 11.30
CA ILE A 55 -0.10 10.42 9.92
C ILE A 55 -1.18 9.91 8.97
N ALA A 56 -1.39 10.64 7.88
CA ALA A 56 -2.29 10.27 6.80
C ALA A 56 -1.50 10.10 5.51
N TRP A 57 -1.95 9.22 4.62
CA TRP A 57 -1.40 9.08 3.28
C TRP A 57 -2.35 9.66 2.22
N CYS A 58 -1.82 10.52 1.36
CA CYS A 58 -2.55 11.06 0.21
C CYS A 58 -2.31 10.19 -1.03
N ARG A 59 -3.31 9.40 -1.42
CA ARG A 59 -3.22 8.57 -2.64
C ARG A 59 -3.00 9.37 -3.92
N LYS A 60 -3.50 10.61 -3.98
CA LYS A 60 -3.41 11.46 -5.18
C LYS A 60 -2.00 11.95 -5.45
N THR A 61 -1.26 12.26 -4.39
CA THR A 61 0.09 12.83 -4.51
C THR A 61 1.17 11.87 -4.03
N ASP A 62 0.78 10.71 -3.50
CA ASP A 62 1.67 9.72 -2.87
C ASP A 62 2.56 10.31 -1.77
N ASN A 63 2.02 11.26 -1.00
CA ASN A 63 2.73 11.87 0.13
C ASN A 63 2.09 11.46 1.46
N PHE A 64 2.90 11.36 2.51
CA PHE A 64 2.52 11.25 3.90
C PHE A 64 2.53 12.60 4.60
N ILE A 65 1.50 12.85 5.40
CA ILE A 65 1.26 14.14 6.07
C ILE A 65 0.95 13.88 7.54
N CYS A 66 1.78 14.40 8.43
CA CYS A 66 1.57 14.27 9.88
C CYS A 66 0.60 15.33 10.41
N THR A 67 -0.03 15.01 11.54
CA THR A 67 -0.96 15.92 12.24
C THR A 67 -0.30 17.18 12.80
N VAL A 68 1.04 17.23 12.84
CA VAL A 68 1.81 18.40 13.29
C VAL A 68 2.02 19.40 12.16
N CYS A 69 2.29 18.93 10.95
CA CYS A 69 2.61 19.80 9.80
C CYS A 69 1.38 20.38 9.11
N ALA A 70 0.21 19.79 9.31
CA ALA A 70 -1.01 20.20 8.64
C ALA A 70 -2.19 20.32 9.61
N PRO A 71 -3.15 21.23 9.34
CA PRO A 71 -4.39 21.30 10.11
C PRO A 71 -5.06 19.94 10.21
N SER A 72 -5.57 19.62 11.39
CA SER A 72 -6.24 18.36 11.64
C SER A 72 -7.42 18.54 12.60
N ARG A 73 -8.39 17.64 12.51
CA ARG A 73 -9.54 17.60 13.42
C ARG A 73 -9.91 16.16 13.76
N LYS A 74 -10.47 15.97 14.94
CA LYS A 74 -11.01 14.69 15.38
C LYS A 74 -12.40 14.47 14.82
N VAL A 75 -12.71 13.23 14.47
CA VAL A 75 -14.03 12.76 14.04
C VAL A 75 -14.47 11.67 15.00
N THR A 76 -15.62 11.85 15.64
CA THR A 76 -16.23 10.83 16.51
C THR A 76 -16.99 9.83 15.65
N ASP A 77 -16.42 8.64 15.52
CA ASP A 77 -17.00 7.50 14.81
C ASP A 77 -16.32 6.23 15.33
N THR A 78 -17.06 5.12 15.35
CA THR A 78 -16.56 3.86 15.92
C THR A 78 -16.11 2.92 14.81
N PHE A 79 -14.88 2.42 14.92
CA PHE A 79 -14.34 1.38 14.05
C PHE A 79 -13.38 0.51 14.84
N TRP A 80 -13.48 -0.81 14.67
CA TRP A 80 -12.82 -1.79 15.55
C TRP A 80 -13.00 -1.42 17.04
N PHE A 81 -11.91 -1.10 17.75
CA PHE A 81 -11.94 -0.70 19.17
C PHE A 81 -11.76 0.82 19.39
N TRP A 82 -11.57 1.60 18.32
CA TRP A 82 -11.46 3.06 18.38
C TRP A 82 -12.84 3.72 18.39
N LYS A 83 -12.92 4.90 19.02
CA LYS A 83 -14.15 5.72 19.12
C LYS A 83 -14.04 7.06 18.40
N GLU A 84 -12.84 7.36 17.91
CA GLU A 84 -12.54 8.55 17.13
C GLU A 84 -11.34 8.28 16.25
N TYR A 85 -11.20 9.07 15.19
CA TYR A 85 -10.00 9.13 14.37
C TYR A 85 -9.70 10.59 14.01
N THR A 86 -8.50 10.82 13.48
CA THR A 86 -8.08 12.16 13.04
C THR A 86 -8.16 12.24 11.52
N VAL A 87 -8.65 13.36 11.00
CA VAL A 87 -8.49 13.73 9.59
C VAL A 87 -7.50 14.89 9.49
N VAL A 88 -6.65 14.83 8.47
CA VAL A 88 -5.57 15.78 8.19
C VAL A 88 -5.86 16.47 6.87
N SER A 89 -5.84 17.80 6.86
CA SER A 89 -6.00 18.61 5.64
C SER A 89 -4.71 18.53 4.81
N CYS A 90 -4.76 17.85 3.67
CA CYS A 90 -3.60 17.63 2.81
C CYS A 90 -3.18 18.91 2.09
N PRO A 91 -1.95 19.41 2.32
CA PRO A 91 -1.44 20.60 1.67
C PRO A 91 -1.07 20.37 0.19
N PHE A 92 -0.99 19.10 -0.25
CA PHE A 92 -0.60 18.75 -1.62
C PHE A 92 -1.79 18.63 -2.58
N CYS A 93 -2.93 18.10 -2.12
CA CYS A 93 -4.13 17.94 -2.96
C CYS A 93 -5.32 18.82 -2.53
N GLY A 94 -5.26 19.46 -1.36
CA GLY A 94 -6.33 20.30 -0.83
C GLY A 94 -7.51 19.54 -0.19
N GLU A 95 -7.45 18.20 -0.09
CA GLU A 95 -8.51 17.38 0.51
C GLU A 95 -8.17 16.95 1.94
N GLU A 96 -9.16 16.48 2.69
CA GLU A 96 -8.93 15.85 3.99
C GLU A 96 -8.69 14.34 3.82
N HIS A 97 -7.72 13.80 4.56
CA HIS A 97 -7.44 12.38 4.60
C HIS A 97 -7.42 11.86 6.04
N PRO A 98 -8.08 10.72 6.33
CA PRO A 98 -8.00 10.12 7.65
C PRO A 98 -6.60 9.57 7.92
N THR A 99 -6.26 9.42 9.21
CA THR A 99 -5.00 8.79 9.63
C THR A 99 -4.94 7.31 9.26
N LEU A 100 -3.73 6.73 9.22
CA LEU A 100 -3.50 5.39 8.66
C LEU A 100 -4.31 4.29 9.32
N ASN A 101 -4.59 4.36 10.62
CA ASN A 101 -5.46 3.40 11.31
C ASN A 101 -6.86 3.32 10.69
N ARG A 102 -7.43 4.48 10.34
CA ARG A 102 -8.73 4.56 9.67
C ARG A 102 -8.61 4.21 8.18
N GLN A 103 -7.53 4.62 7.50
CA GLN A 103 -7.29 4.20 6.11
C GLN A 103 -7.14 2.68 6.00
N GLU A 104 -6.52 2.01 6.96
CA GLU A 104 -6.44 0.54 7.00
C GLU A 104 -7.82 -0.09 7.13
N PHE A 105 -8.64 0.43 8.05
CA PHE A 105 -10.02 0.00 8.24
C PHE A 105 -10.88 0.19 6.98
N GLU A 106 -10.62 1.24 6.19
CA GLU A 106 -11.36 1.56 4.97
C GLU A 106 -10.81 0.86 3.71
N GLY A 107 -9.67 0.15 3.80
CA GLY A 107 -9.07 -0.49 2.64
C GLY A 107 -8.22 0.45 1.77
N GLU A 108 -7.90 1.64 2.28
CA GLU A 108 -7.22 2.72 1.56
C GLU A 108 -5.76 2.94 2.00
N HIS A 109 -5.24 2.12 2.92
CA HIS A 109 -3.83 2.20 3.35
C HIS A 109 -2.88 2.10 2.14
N PRO A 110 -1.71 2.77 2.13
CA PRO A 110 -0.75 2.72 1.02
C PRO A 110 -0.42 1.30 0.57
N TRP A 111 -0.35 0.36 1.51
CA TRP A 111 -0.09 -1.07 1.21
C TRP A 111 -1.32 -1.86 0.76
N GLN A 112 -2.53 -1.40 1.04
CA GLN A 112 -3.76 -1.94 0.43
C GLN A 112 -3.94 -1.40 -0.99
N ALA A 113 -3.57 -0.13 -1.22
CA ALA A 113 -3.62 0.51 -2.53
C ALA A 113 -2.54 -0.03 -3.47
N ASP A 114 -1.34 -0.30 -2.96
CA ASP A 114 -0.25 -0.94 -3.69
C ASP A 114 0.40 -2.07 -2.87
N PRO A 115 -0.08 -3.32 -3.02
CA PRO A 115 0.46 -4.49 -2.36
C PRO A 115 1.95 -4.75 -2.59
N PHE A 116 2.52 -4.26 -3.69
CA PHE A 116 3.94 -4.49 -4.01
C PHE A 116 4.88 -3.65 -3.14
N ARG A 117 4.37 -2.57 -2.52
CA ARG A 117 5.12 -1.75 -1.55
C ARG A 117 5.11 -2.34 -0.14
N CYS A 118 4.24 -3.32 0.12
CA CYS A 118 4.12 -3.93 1.42
C CYS A 118 5.25 -4.93 1.66
N ARG A 119 5.97 -4.78 2.78
CA ARG A 119 7.02 -5.72 3.19
C ARG A 119 6.51 -6.76 4.20
N GLN A 120 5.22 -6.73 4.53
CA GLN A 120 4.66 -7.61 5.54
C GLN A 120 3.23 -8.06 5.25
N PHE A 121 3.10 -9.36 5.14
CA PHE A 121 1.86 -10.07 4.81
C PHE A 121 1.24 -10.73 6.04
N PRO A 122 -0.05 -11.11 5.98
CA PRO A 122 -1.00 -10.86 4.88
C PRO A 122 -1.50 -9.41 4.85
N ILE A 123 -1.95 -8.98 3.67
CA ILE A 123 -2.66 -7.70 3.48
C ILE A 123 -4.15 -8.00 3.56
N TRP A 124 -4.82 -7.36 4.50
CA TRP A 124 -6.25 -7.50 4.73
C TRP A 124 -7.02 -6.37 4.04
N TYR A 125 -8.24 -6.69 3.61
CA TYR A 125 -9.18 -5.73 3.05
C TYR A 125 -10.54 -5.86 3.76
N PRO A 126 -11.33 -4.78 3.84
CA PRO A 126 -12.62 -4.79 4.55
C PRO A 126 -13.67 -5.71 3.95
N ASP A 127 -13.51 -6.12 2.69
CA ASP A 127 -14.34 -7.12 2.02
C ASP A 127 -14.01 -8.57 2.43
N GLY A 128 -13.10 -8.75 3.40
CA GLY A 128 -12.62 -10.04 3.89
C GLY A 128 -11.53 -10.67 3.02
N ARG A 129 -11.10 -10.00 1.94
CA ARG A 129 -10.01 -10.49 1.10
C ARG A 129 -8.69 -10.43 1.85
N LEU A 130 -7.92 -11.50 1.75
CA LEU A 130 -6.54 -11.58 2.24
C LEU A 130 -5.61 -11.80 1.05
N VAL A 131 -4.61 -10.94 0.90
CA VAL A 131 -3.53 -11.12 -0.08
C VAL A 131 -2.31 -11.63 0.69
N LYS A 132 -1.80 -12.79 0.27
CA LYS A 132 -0.60 -13.40 0.82
C LYS A 132 0.62 -13.01 -0.01
N GLU A 133 1.80 -13.26 0.55
CA GLU A 133 3.06 -12.96 -0.14
C GLU A 133 3.18 -13.74 -1.46
N GLU A 134 2.69 -14.98 -1.49
CA GLU A 134 2.73 -15.82 -2.68
C GLU A 134 1.89 -15.25 -3.83
N ASP A 135 0.75 -14.63 -3.53
CA ASP A 135 -0.15 -14.04 -4.52
C ASP A 135 0.54 -12.89 -5.25
N VAL A 136 1.24 -12.04 -4.50
CA VAL A 136 2.03 -10.92 -5.04
C VAL A 136 3.18 -11.45 -5.89
N LYS A 137 3.96 -12.41 -5.38
CA LYS A 137 5.08 -13.02 -6.13
C LYS A 137 4.62 -13.71 -7.43
N GLN A 138 3.45 -14.35 -7.44
CA GLN A 138 2.90 -14.95 -8.65
C GLN A 138 2.51 -13.88 -9.68
N LYS A 139 1.87 -12.80 -9.23
CA LYS A 139 1.49 -11.68 -10.08
C LYS A 139 2.72 -10.98 -10.68
N GLU A 140 3.76 -10.70 -9.89
CA GLU A 140 5.02 -10.15 -10.40
C GLU A 140 5.67 -11.05 -11.47
N LYS A 141 5.66 -12.38 -11.25
CA LYS A 141 6.20 -13.34 -12.23
C LYS A 141 5.40 -13.33 -13.52
N LYS A 142 4.07 -13.18 -13.44
CA LYS A 142 3.19 -13.09 -14.62
C LYS A 142 3.44 -11.78 -15.39
N GLU A 143 3.50 -10.65 -14.69
CA GLU A 143 3.79 -9.34 -15.30
C GLU A 143 5.19 -9.28 -15.91
N LYS A 144 6.22 -9.87 -15.26
CA LYS A 144 7.57 -9.99 -15.84
C LYS A 144 7.62 -10.91 -17.07
N LYS A 145 6.73 -11.90 -17.17
CA LYS A 145 6.60 -12.77 -18.35
C LYS A 145 5.86 -12.05 -19.49
N GLU A 146 4.90 -11.19 -19.18
CA GLU A 146 4.26 -10.28 -20.14
C GLU A 146 5.19 -9.10 -20.46
N LYS A 147 6.25 -9.34 -21.23
CA LYS A 147 7.08 -8.26 -21.78
C LYS A 147 6.25 -7.43 -22.75
N VAL A 148 5.74 -6.31 -22.27
CA VAL A 148 5.17 -5.28 -23.13
C VAL A 148 6.30 -4.65 -23.92
N MET A 149 6.37 -4.95 -25.22
CA MET A 149 7.33 -4.37 -26.15
C MET A 149 6.66 -3.29 -26.98
N ALA A 150 7.37 -2.20 -27.22
CA ALA A 150 6.94 -1.21 -28.20
C ALA A 150 7.32 -1.70 -29.60
N CYS A 151 6.39 -1.60 -30.55
CA CYS A 151 6.69 -1.77 -31.96
C CYS A 151 7.79 -0.76 -32.36
N PRO A 152 8.89 -1.19 -32.99
CA PRO A 152 10.02 -0.30 -33.30
C PRO A 152 9.66 0.77 -34.34
N TYR A 153 8.58 0.58 -35.10
CA TYR A 153 8.18 1.49 -36.17
C TYR A 153 7.16 2.54 -35.74
N CYS A 154 6.25 2.21 -34.82
CA CYS A 154 5.14 3.10 -34.46
C CYS A 154 4.94 3.30 -32.95
N GLY A 155 5.78 2.69 -32.12
CA GLY A 155 5.73 2.81 -30.66
C GLY A 155 4.53 2.12 -30.00
N THR A 156 3.65 1.46 -30.76
CA THR A 156 2.49 0.74 -30.20
C THR A 156 2.97 -0.34 -29.23
N ARG A 157 2.43 -0.35 -28.02
CA ARG A 157 2.70 -1.37 -27.01
C ARG A 157 2.02 -2.69 -27.39
N LEU A 158 2.78 -3.78 -27.38
CA LEU A 158 2.37 -5.11 -27.77
C LEU A 158 2.77 -6.09 -26.66
N SER A 159 1.83 -6.94 -26.26
CA SER A 159 2.10 -8.03 -25.32
C SER A 159 2.69 -9.20 -26.07
N ILE A 160 4.03 -9.31 -26.07
CA ILE A 160 4.76 -10.38 -26.76
C ILE A 160 5.52 -11.19 -25.72
N THR A 161 5.14 -12.46 -25.58
CA THR A 161 5.67 -13.37 -24.56
C THR A 161 6.79 -14.28 -25.07
N GLU A 162 6.93 -14.44 -26.40
CA GLU A 162 7.89 -15.36 -27.01
C GLU A 162 8.74 -14.67 -28.09
N PRO A 163 9.96 -15.18 -28.40
CA PRO A 163 10.72 -14.75 -29.56
C PRO A 163 10.04 -15.17 -30.86
N GLY A 164 10.08 -14.31 -31.88
CA GLY A 164 9.42 -14.58 -33.15
C GLY A 164 9.29 -13.33 -34.01
N THR A 165 8.69 -13.50 -35.20
CA THR A 165 8.35 -12.40 -36.09
C THR A 165 6.88 -12.04 -35.88
N TYR A 166 6.62 -10.79 -35.54
CA TYR A 166 5.29 -10.28 -35.23
C TYR A 166 4.90 -9.18 -36.20
N GLN A 167 3.63 -9.17 -36.61
CA GLN A 167 3.05 -8.07 -37.36
C GLN A 167 2.41 -7.07 -36.40
N CYS A 168 2.81 -5.81 -36.48
CA CYS A 168 2.17 -4.78 -35.66
C CYS A 168 0.71 -4.56 -36.11
N PRO A 169 -0.30 -4.61 -35.22
CA PRO A 169 -1.70 -4.37 -35.57
C PRO A 169 -1.96 -2.94 -36.04
N ARG A 170 -1.13 -1.96 -35.64
CA ARG A 170 -1.30 -0.55 -36.00
C ARG A 170 -0.66 -0.18 -37.33
N CYS A 171 0.65 -0.41 -37.49
CA CYS A 171 1.37 -0.02 -38.71
C CYS A 171 1.56 -1.16 -39.70
N ARG A 172 1.13 -2.38 -39.36
CA ARG A 172 1.26 -3.61 -40.18
C ARG A 172 2.68 -4.02 -40.56
N GLN A 173 3.69 -3.33 -40.02
CA GLN A 173 5.09 -3.68 -40.20
C GLN A 173 5.45 -4.94 -39.42
N LEU A 174 6.28 -5.79 -40.02
CA LEU A 174 6.85 -6.97 -39.38
C LEU A 174 8.12 -6.60 -38.62
N PHE A 175 8.28 -7.12 -37.42
CA PHE A 175 9.51 -6.98 -36.65
C PHE A 175 9.81 -8.28 -35.89
N THR A 176 11.10 -8.52 -35.62
CA THR A 176 11.55 -9.74 -34.97
C THR A 176 11.97 -9.47 -33.53
N VAL A 177 11.37 -10.21 -32.62
CA VAL A 177 11.75 -10.24 -31.21
C VAL A 177 12.74 -11.38 -31.02
N ARG A 178 13.96 -11.06 -30.60
CA ARG A 178 15.01 -12.06 -30.32
C ARG A 178 15.01 -12.42 -28.83
N LYS A 179 15.35 -13.68 -28.53
CA LYS A 179 15.65 -14.10 -27.16
C LYS A 179 16.92 -13.37 -26.72
N LYS A 180 16.83 -12.60 -25.63
CA LYS A 180 18.02 -12.04 -24.97
C LYS A 180 18.77 -13.16 -24.24
#